data_AF-A0A2S8I7R0-F1
#
_entry.id   AF-A0A2S8I7R0-F1
#
_cell.length_a   1.000
_cell.length_b   1.000
_cell.length_c   1.000
_cell.angle_alpha   90.00
_cell.angle_beta   90.00
_cell.angle_gamma   90.00
#
_symmetry.space_group_name_H-M   'P 1'
#
loop_
_entity.id
_entity.type
_entity.pdbx_description
1 polymer ?
#
loop_
_entity_poly.entity_id
_entity_poly.type
_entity_poly.pdbx_seq_one_letter_code
_entity_poly.pdbx_strand_id
1 'polypeptide(L)' 'MASAGMVDAQAVKGADTVGTDTRGWDGAKRVNGRKRHLVTDALGLLVVVLVTSGSVQDRDGGRRVLARAKTVMPSLVVV' A
#
# COMPACT_ATOMS: atom_id res chain seq x y z
N MET A 1 -23.99 5.36 -8.59
CA MET A 1 -24.03 4.22 -7.65
C MET A 1 -22.87 4.39 -6.68
N ALA A 2 -23.15 4.46 -5.38
CA ALA A 2 -22.09 4.48 -4.37
C ALA A 2 -21.54 3.06 -4.18
N SER A 3 -20.22 2.93 -4.06
CA SER A 3 -19.54 1.69 -3.71
C SER A 3 -18.59 1.98 -2.55
N ALA A 4 -18.12 0.92 -1.89
CA ALA A 4 -17.13 1.00 -0.83
C ALA A 4 -15.76 0.58 -1.35
N GLY A 5 -14.70 1.14 -0.76
CA GLY A 5 -13.32 0.72 -0.99
C GLY A 5 -12.61 0.46 0.33
N MET A 6 -11.66 -0.46 0.31
CA MET A 6 -10.85 -0.81 1.47
C MET A 6 -9.39 -0.42 1.22
N VAL A 7 -8.71 0.04 2.27
CA VAL A 7 -7.27 0.32 2.25
C VAL A 7 -6.57 -0.69 3.15
N ASP A 8 -5.49 -1.28 2.64
CA ASP A 8 -4.67 -2.23 3.40
C ASP A 8 -3.18 -1.96 3.22
N ALA A 9 -2.38 -2.37 4.20
CA ALA A 9 -0.94 -2.32 4.17
C ALA A 9 -0.32 -3.63 4.68
N GLN A 10 0.61 -4.19 3.91
CA GLN A 10 1.32 -5.42 4.29
C GLN A 10 2.80 -5.34 3.94
N ALA A 11 3.65 -5.56 4.94
CA ALA A 11 5.08 -5.79 4.73
C ALA A 11 5.38 -7.28 4.51
N VAL A 12 6.28 -7.57 3.57
CA VAL A 12 6.80 -8.92 3.30
C VAL A 12 8.32 -8.90 3.30
N LYS A 13 8.94 -9.99 3.75
CA LYS A 13 10.40 -10.14 3.74
C LYS A 13 10.92 -10.05 2.30
N GLY A 14 11.96 -9.26 2.08
CA GLY A 14 12.64 -9.21 0.79
C GLY A 14 13.43 -10.49 0.55
N ALA A 15 13.43 -10.99 -0.68
CA ALA A 15 14.37 -12.02 -1.11
C ALA A 15 15.80 -11.48 -1.12
N ASP A 16 16.79 -12.37 -1.18
CA ASP A 16 18.21 -11.99 -1.19
C ASP A 16 18.60 -11.17 -2.45
N THR A 17 17.77 -11.23 -3.50
CA THR A 17 17.91 -10.43 -4.73
C THR A 17 17.33 -9.01 -4.61
N VAL A 18 16.66 -8.67 -3.51
CA VAL A 18 16.09 -7.33 -3.30
C VAL A 18 17.17 -6.39 -2.76
N GLY A 19 17.55 -5.41 -3.59
CA GLY A 19 18.53 -4.37 -3.25
C GLY A 19 18.19 -3.65 -1.94
N THR A 20 19.23 -3.38 -1.14
CA THR A 20 19.14 -2.71 0.17
C THR A 20 18.54 -1.31 0.08
N ASP A 21 18.70 -0.65 -1.06
CA ASP A 21 18.15 0.65 -1.43
C ASP A 21 16.61 0.64 -1.58
N THR A 22 16.02 -0.52 -1.88
CA THR A 22 14.56 -0.66 -2.12
C THR A 22 13.81 -1.40 -1.02
N ARG A 23 14.49 -1.86 0.04
CA ARG A 23 13.89 -2.54 1.19
C ARG A 23 14.11 -1.78 2.49
N GLY A 24 13.42 -2.18 3.56
CA GLY A 24 13.55 -1.55 4.86
C GLY A 24 12.86 -2.33 5.95
N TRP A 25 13.18 -1.98 7.20
CA TRP A 25 12.66 -2.66 8.38
C TRP A 25 11.27 -2.17 8.76
N ASP A 26 10.30 -3.08 8.75
CA ASP A 26 9.01 -2.87 9.39
C ASP A 26 9.09 -3.36 10.84
N GLY A 27 8.93 -2.43 11.79
CA GLY A 27 9.01 -2.76 13.22
C GLY A 27 7.82 -3.56 13.75
N ALA A 28 6.63 -3.38 13.19
CA ALA A 28 5.42 -4.07 13.62
C ALA A 28 5.42 -5.55 13.18
N LYS A 29 5.87 -5.80 11.96
CA LYS A 29 5.98 -7.15 11.37
C LYS A 29 7.35 -7.80 11.63
N ARG A 30 8.33 -7.02 12.08
CA ARG A 30 9.73 -7.46 12.30
C ARG A 30 10.33 -8.11 11.05
N VAL A 31 10.12 -7.48 9.89
CA VAL A 31 10.65 -7.96 8.61
C VAL A 31 11.46 -6.87 7.92
N ASN A 32 12.58 -7.27 7.31
CA ASN A 32 13.32 -6.42 6.39
C ASN A 32 12.87 -6.75 4.96
N GLY A 33 12.16 -5.82 4.32
CA GLY A 33 11.63 -6.07 2.99
C GLY A 33 10.87 -4.91 2.40
N ARG A 34 9.80 -5.21 1.65
CA ARG A 34 8.96 -4.22 0.98
C ARG A 34 7.56 -4.23 1.58
N LYS A 35 6.90 -3.09 1.54
CA LYS A 35 5.52 -2.92 1.99
C LYS A 35 4.62 -2.53 0.84
N ARG A 36 3.54 -3.28 0.65
CA ARG A 36 2.46 -2.95 -0.28
C ARG A 36 1.38 -2.18 0.46
N HIS A 37 0.91 -1.10 -0.16
CA HIS A 37 -0.26 -0.33 0.23
C HIS A 37 -1.28 -0.50 -0.90
N LEU A 38 -2.48 -0.98 -0.57
CA LEU A 38 -3.48 -1.40 -1.53
C LEU A 38 -4.75 -0.58 -1.35
N VAL A 39 -5.44 -0.35 -2.47
CA VAL A 39 -6.85 0.03 -2.48
C VAL A 39 -7.61 -1.02 -3.27
N THR A 40 -8.64 -1.61 -2.68
CA THR A 40 -9.55 -2.54 -3.34
C THR A 40 -10.97 -1.99 -3.36
N ASP A 41 -11.79 -2.48 -4.29
CA ASP A 41 -13.24 -2.31 -4.19
C ASP A 41 -13.87 -3.30 -3.19
N ALA A 42 -15.20 -3.26 -3.06
CA ALA A 42 -15.96 -4.13 -2.18
C ALA A 42 -15.95 -5.62 -2.57
N LEU A 43 -15.56 -5.96 -3.81
CA LEU A 43 -15.41 -7.34 -4.28
C LEU A 43 -13.97 -7.85 -4.12
N GLY A 44 -13.06 -7.00 -3.61
CA GLY A 44 -11.65 -7.33 -3.46
C GLY A 44 -10.83 -7.13 -4.73
N LEU A 45 -11.36 -6.48 -5.76
CA LEU A 45 -10.62 -6.16 -6.97
C LEU A 45 -9.63 -5.02 -6.70
N LEU A 46 -8.40 -5.16 -7.21
CA LEU A 46 -7.34 -4.18 -7.03
C LEU A 46 -7.63 -2.91 -7.84
N VAL A 47 -7.70 -1.77 -7.14
CA VAL A 47 -7.78 -0.43 -7.75
C VAL A 47 -6.38 0.17 -7.87
N VAL A 48 -5.60 0.11 -6.79
CA VAL A 48 -4.20 0.57 -6.76
C VAL A 48 -3.34 -0.38 -5.94
N VAL A 49 -2.14 -0.63 -6.45
CA VAL A 49 -1.04 -1.26 -5.72
C VAL A 49 0.12 -0.27 -5.66
N LEU A 50 0.54 0.12 -4.46
CA LEU A 50 1.74 0.92 -4.25
C LEU A 50 2.75 0.14 -3.41
N VAL A 51 3.91 -0.18 -3.99
CA VAL A 51 5.00 -0.85 -3.27
C VAL A 51 6.03 0.17 -2.82
N THR A 52 6.48 0.03 -1.58
CA THR A 52 7.45 0.91 -0.92
C THR A 52 8.48 0.08 -0.14
N SER A 53 9.54 0.74 0.35
CA SER A 53 10.40 0.14 1.37
C SER A 53 9.58 -0.24 2.61
N GLY A 54 9.91 -1.36 3.26
CA GLY A 54 9.22 -1.85 4.45
C GLY A 54 9.21 -0.86 5.62
N SER A 55 10.15 0.10 5.62
CA SER A 55 10.27 1.16 6.63
C SER A 55 9.22 2.26 6.53
N VAL A 56 8.47 2.33 5.42
CA VAL A 56 7.43 3.35 5.24
C VAL A 56 6.27 3.08 6.20
N GLN A 57 5.87 4.09 6.95
CA GLN A 57 4.74 4.03 7.87
C GLN A 57 3.42 3.92 7.10
N ASP A 58 2.46 3.19 7.66
CA ASP A 58 1.17 2.93 7.01
C ASP A 58 0.39 4.22 6.77
N ARG A 59 0.56 5.23 7.63
CA ARG A 59 0.00 6.57 7.43
C ARG A 59 0.52 7.22 6.15
N ASP A 60 1.82 7.21 5.94
CA ASP A 60 2.46 7.88 4.80
C ASP A 60 2.18 7.14 3.49
N GLY A 61 2.24 5.80 3.52
CA GLY A 61 1.86 4.96 2.40
C GLY A 61 0.37 5.05 2.07
N GLY A 62 -0.49 5.12 3.10
CA GLY A 62 -1.94 5.30 2.99
C GLY A 62 -2.32 6.60 2.27
N ARG A 63 -1.70 7.73 2.65
CA ARG A 63 -1.92 9.01 1.96
C ARG A 63 -1.50 8.94 0.49
N ARG A 64 -0.37 8.30 0.20
CA ARG A 64 0.14 8.16 -1.17
C ARG A 64 -0.75 7.25 -2.03
N VAL A 65 -1.20 6.11 -1.49
CA VAL A 65 -2.05 5.18 -2.25
C VAL A 65 -3.43 5.78 -2.52
N LEU A 66 -4.00 6.54 -1.58
CA LEU A 66 -5.25 7.26 -1.77
C LEU A 66 -5.13 8.39 -2.80
N ALA A 67 -4.03 9.15 -2.79
CA ALA A 67 -3.76 10.15 -3.82
C ALA A 67 -3.69 9.51 -5.21
N ARG A 68 -3.05 8.35 -5.33
CA ARG A 68 -3.02 7.58 -6.59
C ARG A 68 -4.40 7.05 -6.96
N ALA A 69 -5.17 6.54 -6.01
CA ALA A 69 -6.52 6.04 -6.25
C ALA A 69 -7.45 7.15 -6.77
N LYS A 70 -7.33 8.37 -6.26
CA LYS A 70 -8.08 9.53 -6.77
C LYS A 70 -7.76 9.86 -8.24
N THR A 71 -6.56 9.53 -8.74
CA THR A 71 -6.21 9.74 -10.17
C THR A 71 -6.89 8.73 -11.10
N VAL A 72 -7.09 7.49 -10.65
CA VAL A 72 -7.74 6.42 -11.45
C VAL A 72 -9.24 6.33 -11.19
N MET A 73 -9.69 6.81 -10.04
CA MET A 73 -11.09 6.89 -9.62
C MET A 73 -11.37 8.30 -9.08
N PRO A 74 -11.60 9.31 -9.96
CA PRO A 74 -11.85 10.69 -9.55
C PRO A 74 -13.06 10.86 -8.63
N SER A 75 -14.01 9.92 -8.66
CA SER A 75 -15.18 9.88 -7.77
C SER A 75 -14.88 9.40 -6.34
N LEU A 76 -13.67 8.92 -6.05
CA LEU A 76 -13.28 8.45 -4.71
C LEU A 76 -13.43 9.56 -3.66
N VAL A 77 -14.16 9.30 -2.59
CA VAL A 77 -14.27 10.18 -1.42
C VAL A 77 -13.74 9.42 -0.22
N VAL A 78 -12.84 10.05 0.53
CA VAL A 78 -12.39 9.54 1.84
C VAL A 78 -13.37 10.10 2.86
N VAL A 79 -14.10 9.20 3.52
CA VAL A 79 -15.08 9.50 4.56
C VAL A 79 -14.50 9.33 5.95
#